data_AF-A0A4V1Q303-F1
#
_entry.id   AF-A0A4V1Q303-F1
#
_cell.length_a   1.000
_cell.length_b   1.000
_cell.length_c   1.000
_cell.angle_alpha   90.00
_cell.angle_beta   90.00
_cell.angle_gamma   90.00
#
_symmetry.space_group_name_H-M   'P 1'
#
loop_
_entity.id
_entity.type
_entity.pdbx_description
1 polymer ?
#
loop_
_entity_poly.entity_id
_entity_poly.type
_entity_poly.pdbx_seq_one_letter_code
_entity_poly.pdbx_strand_id
1 'polypeptide(L)'
;MLPNYVGQNGCFDFSIMEHVIRQVIFNMNRLLARTIGPTEEAETSTNRSRGIKIGVQGFAEALSLLGIEYGSEASRSFNVQIAELLYYVALDESANLTRLFGVYPSFKNSPLSRGLLQFDLWEKDPVANRHDW
;
A
#
# COMPACT_ATOMS: atom_id res chain seq x y z
N MET A 1 -7.55 -3.55 -10.30
CA MET A 1 -8.03 -4.86 -9.80
C MET A 1 -6.93 -5.87 -10.02
N LEU A 2 -6.74 -6.84 -9.13
CA LEU A 2 -5.64 -7.81 -9.21
C LEU A 2 -5.58 -8.60 -10.53
N PRO A 3 -6.72 -9.03 -11.13
CA PRO A 3 -6.69 -9.77 -12.40
C PRO A 3 -6.03 -9.01 -13.56
N ASN A 4 -6.04 -7.68 -13.51
CA ASN A 4 -5.49 -6.84 -14.58
C ASN A 4 -3.95 -6.92 -14.65
N TYR A 5 -3.30 -7.48 -13.64
CA TYR A 5 -1.85 -7.64 -13.60
C TYR A 5 -1.43 -9.08 -13.96
N VAL A 6 -2.37 -9.97 -14.32
CA VAL A 6 -2.02 -11.29 -14.83
C VAL A 6 -1.77 -11.18 -16.33
N GLY A 7 -0.53 -11.42 -16.74
CA GLY A 7 -0.11 -11.39 -18.13
C GLY A 7 -0.62 -12.60 -18.93
N GLN A 8 -0.52 -12.51 -20.26
CA GLN A 8 -0.92 -13.61 -21.16
C GLN A 8 -0.06 -14.88 -20.98
N ASN A 9 1.11 -14.76 -20.36
CA ASN A 9 1.98 -15.87 -19.98
C ASN A 9 1.53 -16.60 -18.71
N GLY A 10 0.41 -16.19 -18.09
CA GLY A 10 -0.07 -16.76 -16.83
C GLY A 10 0.77 -16.36 -15.61
N CYS A 11 1.58 -15.30 -15.71
CA CYS A 11 2.36 -14.76 -14.60
C CYS A 11 1.78 -13.44 -14.11
N PHE A 12 1.95 -13.17 -12.81
CA PHE A 12 1.57 -11.89 -12.22
C PHE A 12 2.68 -10.84 -12.39
N ASP A 13 2.36 -9.69 -12.96
CA ASP A 13 3.29 -8.59 -13.16
C ASP A 13 3.26 -7.62 -11.97
N PHE A 14 4.18 -7.84 -11.04
CA PHE A 14 4.34 -6.97 -9.87
C PHE A 14 4.83 -5.57 -10.21
N SER A 15 5.53 -5.38 -11.33
CA SER A 15 6.08 -4.08 -11.73
C SER A 15 4.96 -3.14 -12.18
N ILE A 16 4.00 -3.65 -12.96
CA ILE A 16 2.81 -2.89 -13.35
C ILE A 16 1.97 -2.56 -12.10
N MET A 17 1.80 -3.52 -11.19
CA MET A 17 1.07 -3.28 -9.95
C MET A 17 1.74 -2.18 -9.11
N GLU A 18 3.06 -2.23 -8.93
CA GLU A 18 3.83 -1.17 -8.25
C GLU A 18 3.56 0.21 -8.86
N HIS A 19 3.70 0.32 -10.19
CA HIS A 19 3.48 1.58 -10.89
C HIS A 19 2.08 2.16 -10.61
N VAL A 20 1.05 1.31 -10.64
CA VAL A 20 -0.32 1.72 -10.36
C VAL A 20 -0.51 2.11 -8.89
N ILE A 21 0.09 1.38 -7.95
CA ILE A 21 0.02 1.72 -6.52
C ILE A 21 0.60 3.13 -6.28
N ARG A 22 1.77 3.45 -6.85
CA ARG A 22 2.37 4.80 -6.77
C ARG A 22 1.43 5.89 -7.25
N GLN A 23 0.81 5.67 -8.42
CA GLN A 23 -0.16 6.61 -8.96
C GLN A 23 -1.39 6.78 -8.06
N VAL A 24 -1.90 5.70 -7.46
CA VAL A 24 -3.01 5.76 -6.50
C VAL A 24 -2.62 6.59 -5.29
N ILE A 25 -1.44 6.37 -4.69
CA ILE A 25 -0.96 7.11 -3.52
C ILE A 25 -0.84 8.60 -3.82
N PHE A 26 -0.20 8.94 -4.95
CA PHE A 26 -0.10 10.32 -5.42
C PHE A 26 -1.48 10.98 -5.58
N ASN A 27 -2.40 10.29 -6.26
CA ASN A 27 -3.74 10.81 -6.51
C ASN A 27 -4.55 10.98 -5.22
N MET A 28 -4.45 10.04 -4.28
CA MET A 28 -5.12 10.15 -2.98
C MET A 28 -4.55 11.30 -2.16
N ASN A 29 -3.23 11.50 -2.15
CA ASN A 29 -2.63 12.63 -1.44
C ASN A 29 -3.02 13.99 -2.06
N ARG A 30 -3.17 14.04 -3.39
CA ARG A 30 -3.68 15.22 -4.10
C ARG A 30 -5.16 15.48 -3.81
N LEU A 31 -5.97 14.42 -3.68
CA LEU A 31 -7.38 14.53 -3.29
C LEU A 31 -7.49 15.12 -1.88
N LEU A 32 -6.74 14.58 -0.92
CA LEU A 32 -6.68 15.11 0.45
C LEU A 32 -6.34 16.61 0.50
N ALA A 33 -5.44 17.09 -0.38
CA ALA A 33 -5.08 18.50 -0.43
C ALA A 33 -6.16 19.43 -1.03
N ARG A 34 -7.18 18.87 -1.69
CA ARG A 34 -8.25 19.63 -2.37
C ARG A 34 -9.61 19.46 -1.73
N THR A 35 -9.79 18.45 -0.90
CA THR A 35 -11.05 18.16 -0.21
C THR A 35 -11.19 19.05 1.02
N ILE A 36 -12.32 19.74 1.12
CA ILE A 36 -12.74 20.46 2.33
C ILE A 36 -13.58 19.50 3.17
N GLY A 37 -13.29 19.42 4.48
CA GLY A 37 -14.02 18.54 5.38
C GLY A 37 -15.48 18.97 5.54
N PRO A 38 -16.42 18.04 5.78
CA PRO A 38 -17.81 18.38 6.03
C PRO A 38 -18.02 19.12 7.37
N THR A 39 -17.07 18.99 8.30
CA THR A 39 -17.01 19.70 9.58
C THR A 39 -15.57 20.12 9.88
N GLU A 40 -15.38 21.11 10.76
CA GLU A 40 -14.06 21.59 11.18
C GLU A 40 -13.24 20.48 11.86
N GLU A 41 -13.89 19.58 12.61
CA GLU A 41 -13.21 18.45 13.27
C GLU A 41 -12.71 17.44 12.25
N ALA A 42 -13.50 17.16 11.21
CA ALA A 42 -13.12 16.25 10.14
C ALA A 42 -11.94 16.80 9.33
N GLU A 43 -11.96 18.10 9.02
CA GLU A 43 -10.87 18.79 8.34
C GLU A 43 -9.59 18.80 9.20
N THR A 44 -9.71 19.15 10.48
CA THR A 44 -8.58 19.15 11.42
C THR A 44 -7.95 17.77 11.56
N SER A 45 -8.77 16.73 11.72
CA SER A 45 -8.31 15.33 11.82
C SER A 45 -7.59 14.88 10.56
N THR A 46 -8.16 15.19 9.39
CA THR A 46 -7.61 14.85 8.08
C THR A 46 -6.30 15.58 7.82
N ASN A 47 -6.24 16.89 8.07
CA ASN A 47 -5.02 17.69 7.87
C ASN A 47 -3.89 17.27 8.82
N ARG A 48 -4.23 16.82 10.04
CA ARG A 48 -3.25 16.36 11.03
C ARG A 48 -2.61 15.02 10.64
N SER A 49 -3.43 14.05 10.21
CA SER A 49 -2.99 12.67 9.99
C SER A 49 -2.68 12.35 8.52
N ARG A 50 -3.37 13.02 7.59
CA ARG A 50 -3.34 12.77 6.14
C ARG A 50 -3.48 11.29 5.78
N GLY A 51 -4.29 10.57 6.55
CA GLY A 51 -4.47 9.13 6.39
C GLY A 51 -5.14 8.79 5.06
N ILE A 52 -4.55 7.84 4.32
CA ILE A 52 -5.15 7.22 3.14
C ILE A 52 -5.39 5.73 3.41
N LYS A 53 -6.35 5.16 2.69
CA LYS A 53 -6.65 3.72 2.74
C LYS A 53 -6.60 3.19 1.32
N ILE A 54 -5.80 2.15 1.11
CA ILE A 54 -5.68 1.48 -0.18
C ILE A 54 -6.01 0.02 0.03
N GLY A 55 -6.82 -0.53 -0.85
CA GLY A 55 -7.20 -1.94 -0.85
C GLY A 55 -7.05 -2.54 -2.23
N VAL A 56 -7.24 -3.85 -2.29
CA VAL A 56 -7.22 -4.62 -3.53
C VAL A 56 -8.56 -5.33 -3.71
N GLN A 57 -8.89 -5.66 -4.95
CA GLN A 57 -10.08 -6.44 -5.29
C GLN A 57 -9.77 -7.42 -6.41
N GLY A 58 -10.54 -8.49 -6.50
CA GLY A 58 -10.37 -9.53 -7.51
C GLY A 58 -9.34 -10.60 -7.14
N PHE A 59 -9.15 -10.89 -5.85
CA PHE A 59 -8.13 -11.84 -5.39
C PHE A 59 -8.43 -13.28 -5.83
N ALA A 60 -9.68 -13.74 -5.68
CA ALA A 60 -10.08 -15.08 -6.11
C ALA A 60 -9.97 -15.26 -7.63
N GLU A 61 -10.34 -14.24 -8.39
CA GLU A 61 -10.23 -14.21 -9.84
C GLU A 61 -8.76 -14.24 -10.29
N ALA A 62 -7.87 -13.49 -9.62
CA ALA A 62 -6.45 -13.55 -9.91
C ALA A 62 -5.85 -14.93 -9.63
N LEU A 63 -6.23 -15.57 -8.51
CA LEU A 63 -5.81 -16.94 -8.21
C LEU A 63 -6.26 -17.93 -9.29
N SER A 64 -7.52 -17.81 -9.74
CA SER A 64 -8.07 -18.64 -10.83
C SER A 64 -7.26 -18.48 -12.12
N LEU A 65 -6.94 -17.24 -12.52
CA LEU A 65 -6.14 -16.97 -13.73
C LEU A 65 -4.70 -17.50 -13.62
N LEU A 66 -4.14 -17.54 -12.41
CA LEU A 66 -2.80 -18.06 -12.13
C LEU A 66 -2.79 -19.60 -11.92
N GLY A 67 -3.96 -20.25 -11.95
CA GLY A 67 -4.07 -21.68 -11.66
C GLY A 67 -3.73 -22.04 -10.21
N ILE A 68 -3.88 -21.11 -9.28
CA ILE A 68 -3.57 -21.31 -7.85
C ILE A 68 -4.86 -21.65 -7.11
N GLU A 69 -4.88 -22.79 -6.41
CA GLU A 69 -6.01 -23.19 -5.58
C GLU A 69 -6.17 -22.26 -4.36
N TYR A 70 -7.40 -21.79 -4.10
CA TYR A 70 -7.70 -20.93 -2.95
C TYR A 70 -7.43 -21.66 -1.64
N GLY A 71 -6.73 -21.01 -0.71
CA GLY A 71 -6.39 -21.61 0.60
C GLY A 71 -5.19 -22.57 0.58
N SER A 72 -4.60 -22.82 -0.59
CA SER A 72 -3.30 -23.49 -0.71
C SER A 72 -2.16 -22.63 -0.14
N GLU A 73 -1.00 -23.25 0.09
CA GLU A 73 0.19 -22.53 0.53
C GLU A 73 0.67 -21.52 -0.53
N ALA A 74 0.51 -21.84 -1.81
CA ALA A 74 0.79 -20.92 -2.90
C ALA A 74 -0.14 -19.69 -2.85
N SER A 75 -1.42 -19.87 -2.55
CA SER A 75 -2.38 -18.77 -2.37
C SER A 75 -2.01 -17.88 -1.18
N ARG A 76 -1.58 -18.46 -0.05
CA ARG A 76 -1.11 -17.70 1.11
C ARG A 76 0.16 -16.90 0.79
N SER A 77 1.14 -17.54 0.16
CA SER A 77 2.38 -16.88 -0.26
C SER A 77 2.09 -15.72 -1.22
N PHE A 78 1.20 -15.93 -2.20
CA PHE A 78 0.79 -14.89 -3.12
C PHE A 78 0.10 -13.72 -2.40
N ASN A 79 -0.76 -14.00 -1.42
CA ASN A 79 -1.39 -12.95 -0.61
C ASN A 79 -0.36 -12.11 0.17
N VAL A 80 0.63 -12.76 0.79
CA VAL A 80 1.72 -12.06 1.50
C VAL A 80 2.49 -11.15 0.54
N GLN A 81 2.85 -11.66 -0.64
CA GLN A 81 3.57 -10.89 -1.66
C GLN A 81 2.80 -9.64 -2.14
N ILE A 82 1.47 -9.74 -2.26
CA ILE A 82 0.60 -8.62 -2.63
C ILE A 82 0.52 -7.59 -1.51
N ALA A 83 0.33 -8.04 -0.27
CA ALA A 83 0.25 -7.16 0.90
C ALA A 83 1.56 -6.42 1.15
N GLU A 84 2.70 -7.11 1.02
CA GLU A 84 4.02 -6.51 1.17
C GLU A 84 4.31 -5.48 0.09
N LEU A 85 4.06 -5.81 -1.18
CA LEU A 85 4.26 -4.84 -2.26
C LEU A 85 3.42 -3.59 -2.05
N LEU A 86 2.14 -3.77 -1.67
CA LEU A 86 1.25 -2.66 -1.40
C LEU A 86 1.79 -1.76 -0.28
N TYR A 87 2.27 -2.36 0.81
CA TYR A 87 2.76 -1.62 1.96
C TYR A 87 4.11 -0.93 1.70
N TYR A 88 5.05 -1.65 1.07
CA TYR A 88 6.36 -1.12 0.69
C TYR A 88 6.21 0.11 -0.21
N VAL A 89 5.47 -0.03 -1.31
CA VAL A 89 5.26 1.06 -2.26
C VAL A 89 4.47 2.21 -1.63
N ALA A 90 3.54 1.92 -0.71
CA ALA A 90 2.84 2.93 0.07
C ALA A 90 3.78 3.79 0.92
N LEU A 91 4.73 3.17 1.61
CA LEU A 91 5.70 3.89 2.42
C LEU A 91 6.70 4.67 1.57
N ASP A 92 7.26 4.03 0.54
CA ASP A 92 8.27 4.64 -0.32
C ASP A 92 7.69 5.86 -1.08
N GLU A 93 6.52 5.72 -1.69
CA GLU A 93 5.88 6.84 -2.38
C GLU A 93 5.44 7.93 -1.39
N SER A 94 4.91 7.57 -0.22
CA SER A 94 4.57 8.55 0.83
C SER A 94 5.81 9.34 1.29
N ALA A 95 6.94 8.67 1.49
CA ALA A 95 8.22 9.30 1.81
C ALA A 95 8.67 10.24 0.68
N ASN A 96 8.57 9.83 -0.59
CA ASN A 96 8.89 10.66 -1.74
C ASN A 96 8.01 11.92 -1.81
N LEU A 97 6.72 11.82 -1.49
CA LEU A 97 5.77 12.92 -1.51
C LEU A 97 6.00 13.96 -0.42
N THR A 98 6.75 13.64 0.64
CA THR A 98 7.13 14.64 1.65
C THR A 98 7.92 15.80 1.05
N ARG A 99 8.64 15.59 -0.07
CA ARG A 99 9.36 16.64 -0.79
C ARG A 99 8.42 17.69 -1.41
N LEU A 100 7.18 17.31 -1.70
CA LEU A 100 6.16 18.18 -2.33
C LEU A 100 5.14 18.71 -1.32
N PHE A 101 4.72 17.88 -0.37
CA PHE A 101 3.61 18.19 0.55
C PHE A 101 4.07 18.42 2.00
N GLY A 102 5.35 18.20 2.29
CA GLY A 102 5.86 18.18 3.66
C GLY A 102 5.46 16.92 4.43
N VAL A 103 5.99 16.80 5.64
CA VAL A 103 5.64 15.74 6.58
C VAL A 103 4.32 16.10 7.26
N TYR A 104 3.42 15.11 7.43
CA TYR A 104 2.14 15.36 8.11
C TYR A 104 2.34 15.66 9.61
N PRO A 105 1.52 16.55 10.22
CA PRO A 105 1.77 17.06 11.57
C PRO A 105 1.95 15.99 12.66
N SER A 106 1.17 14.90 12.62
CA SER A 106 1.26 13.83 13.63
C SER A 106 2.32 12.76 13.35
N PHE A 107 3.21 12.95 12.38
CA PHE A 107 4.30 12.01 12.12
C PHE A 107 5.30 11.99 13.29
N LYS A 108 5.63 13.16 13.83
CA LYS A 108 6.57 13.28 14.95
C LYS A 108 6.08 12.47 16.15
N ASN A 109 6.96 11.66 16.71
CA ASN A 109 6.70 10.73 17.82
C ASN A 109 5.83 9.50 17.48
N SER A 110 5.41 9.32 16.22
CA SER A 110 4.77 8.08 15.75
C SER A 110 5.75 6.90 15.78
N PRO A 111 5.28 5.64 15.78
CA PRO A 111 6.14 4.46 15.60
C PRO A 111 7.00 4.55 14.34
N LEU A 112 6.41 4.96 13.21
CA LEU A 112 7.13 5.15 11.93
C LEU A 112 8.29 6.13 12.06
N SER A 113 8.13 7.23 12.82
CA SER A 113 9.23 8.18 13.05
C SER A 113 10.40 7.62 13.86
N ARG A 114 10.22 6.47 14.50
CA ARG A 114 11.25 5.73 15.26
C ARG A 114 11.77 4.52 14.48
N GLY A 115 11.40 4.39 13.20
CA GLY A 115 11.77 3.25 12.37
C GLY A 115 10.95 1.98 12.65
N LEU A 116 9.83 2.06 13.36
CA LEU A 116 8.95 0.92 13.60
C LEU A 116 7.84 0.89 12.54
N LEU A 117 7.94 -0.07 11.62
CA LEU A 117 6.97 -0.35 10.58
C LEU A 117 5.86 -1.27 11.11
N GLN A 118 4.82 -1.47 10.29
CA GLN A 118 3.63 -2.20 10.72
C GLN A 118 3.96 -3.63 11.13
N PHE A 119 4.83 -4.34 10.42
CA PHE A 119 5.18 -5.72 10.76
C PHE A 119 6.04 -5.83 12.03
N ASP A 120 6.84 -4.81 12.36
CA ASP A 120 7.61 -4.76 13.60
C ASP A 120 6.70 -4.78 14.83
N LEU A 121 5.54 -4.10 14.73
CA LEU A 121 4.52 -4.08 15.80
C LEU A 121 3.84 -5.44 16.02
N TRP A 122 4.05 -6.39 15.12
CA TRP A 122 3.53 -7.76 15.20
C TRP A 122 4.64 -8.79 15.42
N GLU A 123 5.89 -8.35 15.65
CA GLU A 123 7.06 -9.22 15.79
C GLU A 123 7.18 -10.19 14.59
N LYS A 124 6.99 -9.65 13.38
CA LYS A 124 7.05 -10.39 12.12
C LYS A 124 8.12 -9.80 11.20
N ASP A 125 8.92 -10.68 10.62
CA ASP A 125 9.83 -10.32 9.54
C ASP A 125 9.09 -10.30 8.19
N PRO A 126 9.42 -9.36 7.29
CA PRO A 126 8.97 -9.41 5.91
C PRO A 126 9.61 -10.60 5.16
N VAL A 127 9.07 -10.94 3.99
CA VAL A 127 9.67 -11.93 3.09
C VAL A 127 11.07 -11.48 2.71
N ALA A 128 12.03 -12.33 3.02
CA ALA A 128 13.45 -12.05 2.81
C ALA A 128 13.75 -11.69 1.34
N ASN A 129 14.60 -10.67 1.15
CA ASN A 129 15.15 -10.24 -0.14
C ASN A 129 14.12 -9.82 -1.21
N ARG A 130 12.88 -9.51 -0.83
CA ARG A 130 11.87 -9.04 -1.79
C ARG A 130 11.90 -7.52 -1.99
N HIS A 131 12.04 -6.77 -0.90
CA HIS A 131 12.03 -5.32 -0.85
C HIS A 131 13.15 -4.81 0.08
N ASP A 132 13.65 -3.61 -0.18
CA ASP A 132 14.69 -2.95 0.61
C ASP A 132 14.03 -2.03 1.66
N TRP A 133 13.64 -2.62 2.80
CA TRP A 133 12.84 -1.96 3.86
C TRP A 133 13.62 -0.92 4.68
#